data_AF-A0AA39F6T9-F1
#
_entry.id   AF-A0AA39F6T9-F1
#
_cell.length_a   1.000
_cell.length_b   1.000
_cell.length_c   1.000
_cell.angle_alpha   90.00
_cell.angle_beta   90.00
_cell.angle_gamma   90.00
#
_symmetry.space_group_name_H-M   'P 1'
#
loop_
_entity.id
_entity.type
_entity.pdbx_description
1 polymer ?
#
loop_
_entity_poly.entity_id
_entity_poly.type
_entity_poly.pdbx_seq_one_letter_code
_entity_poly.pdbx_strand_id
1 'polypeptide(L)'
;MRRWLRLILRKSIAPKSVDYSDKMKRRLATLYCFCAWNCCCIAIYMTMKESYPMTEKEKIQPGHYYARLFQAGDVQVYNIRGLTVTGKYTIEGVPKLDPNEEELKTTTEESPDNAKLLN
;
A
#
# COMPACT_ATOMS: atom_id res chain seq x y z
N MET A 1 -33.61 28.34 -10.62
CA MET A 1 -32.47 29.07 -11.23
C MET A 1 -32.96 30.21 -12.12
N ARG A 2 -32.59 31.46 -11.79
CA ARG A 2 -33.03 32.68 -12.49
C ARG A 2 -32.57 32.67 -13.97
N ARG A 3 -33.43 33.10 -14.91
CA ARG A 3 -33.17 33.11 -16.37
C ARG A 3 -31.88 33.85 -16.77
N TRP A 4 -31.54 34.93 -16.07
CA TRP A 4 -30.36 35.75 -16.32
C TRP A 4 -29.04 35.03 -16.07
N LEU A 5 -29.00 34.19 -15.03
CA LEU A 5 -27.83 33.37 -14.70
C LEU A 5 -27.46 32.40 -15.83
N ARG A 6 -28.48 31.83 -16.50
CA ARG A 6 -28.27 30.96 -17.67
C ARG A 6 -27.67 31.69 -18.86
N LEU A 7 -28.03 32.96 -19.09
CA LEU A 7 -27.50 33.76 -20.20
C LEU A 7 -26.03 34.12 -19.97
N ILE A 8 -25.67 34.48 -18.73
CA ILE A 8 -24.28 34.77 -18.35
C ILE A 8 -23.41 33.52 -18.46
N LEU A 9 -23.89 32.37 -17.94
CA LEU A 9 -23.20 31.09 -18.08
C LEU A 9 -23.00 30.71 -19.55
N ARG A 10 -24.03 30.88 -20.40
CA ARG A 10 -23.95 30.50 -21.81
C ARG A 10 -23.01 31.41 -22.63
N LYS A 11 -22.86 32.67 -22.23
CA LYS A 11 -21.90 33.61 -22.84
C LYS A 11 -20.46 33.32 -22.41
N SER A 12 -20.26 32.82 -21.20
CA SER A 12 -18.94 32.46 -20.67
C SER A 12 -18.48 31.06 -21.09
N ILE A 13 -19.41 30.13 -21.31
CA ILE A 13 -19.13 28.74 -21.69
C ILE A 13 -19.30 28.61 -23.20
N ALA A 14 -18.21 28.77 -23.94
CA ALA A 14 -18.17 28.46 -25.36
C ALA A 14 -18.52 26.97 -25.59
N PRO A 15 -19.25 26.62 -26.67
CA PRO A 15 -19.53 25.23 -27.00
C PRO A 15 -18.20 24.50 -27.21
N LYS A 16 -17.93 23.51 -26.35
CA LYS A 16 -16.70 22.72 -26.45
C LYS A 16 -16.81 21.77 -27.63
N SER A 17 -15.72 21.57 -28.36
CA SER A 17 -15.68 20.62 -29.46
C SER A 17 -15.99 19.19 -28.97
N VAL A 18 -16.54 18.37 -29.86
CA VAL A 18 -16.85 16.96 -29.58
C VAL A 18 -15.56 16.23 -29.14
N ASP A 19 -14.45 16.49 -29.82
CA ASP A 19 -13.13 15.94 -29.48
C ASP A 19 -12.67 16.27 -28.05
N TYR A 20 -12.94 17.48 -27.58
CA TYR A 20 -12.60 17.87 -26.21
C TYR A 20 -13.42 17.05 -25.21
N SER A 21 -14.71 16.86 -25.50
CA SER A 21 -15.62 16.11 -24.64
C SER A 21 -15.20 14.64 -24.54
N ASP A 22 -14.81 14.03 -25.66
CA ASP A 22 -14.37 12.64 -25.67
C ASP A 22 -13.01 12.43 -25.01
N LYS A 23 -12.06 13.37 -25.19
CA LYS A 23 -10.79 13.36 -24.43
C LYS A 23 -11.05 13.51 -22.93
N MET A 24 -11.98 14.36 -22.53
CA MET A 24 -12.31 14.59 -21.13
C MET A 24 -12.97 13.36 -20.50
N LYS A 25 -13.91 12.70 -21.20
CA LYS A 25 -14.50 11.43 -20.75
C LYS A 25 -13.43 10.37 -20.48
N ARG A 26 -12.47 10.20 -21.40
CA ARG A 26 -11.37 9.22 -21.23
C ARG A 26 -10.53 9.56 -20.01
N ARG A 27 -10.14 10.82 -19.83
CA ARG A 27 -9.37 11.27 -18.66
C ARG A 27 -10.11 11.03 -17.35
N LEU A 28 -11.41 11.35 -17.30
CA LEU A 28 -12.22 11.05 -16.12
C LEU A 28 -12.29 9.54 -15.86
N ALA A 29 -12.51 8.73 -16.91
CA ALA A 29 -12.56 7.28 -16.75
C ALA A 29 -11.24 6.72 -16.20
N THR A 30 -10.08 7.21 -16.66
CA THR A 30 -8.78 6.83 -16.12
C THR A 30 -8.62 7.22 -14.65
N LEU A 31 -9.04 8.43 -14.29
CA LEU A 31 -8.98 8.89 -12.90
C LEU A 31 -9.90 8.07 -11.99
N TYR A 32 -11.12 7.77 -12.46
CA TYR A 32 -12.04 6.88 -11.75
C TYR A 32 -11.44 5.49 -11.59
N CYS A 33 -10.84 4.92 -12.62
CA CYS A 33 -10.18 3.62 -12.54
C CYS A 33 -9.02 3.64 -11.54
N PHE A 34 -8.21 4.70 -11.55
CA PHE A 34 -7.12 4.87 -10.60
C PHE A 34 -7.63 4.98 -9.15
N CYS A 35 -8.63 5.83 -8.90
CA CYS A 35 -9.24 5.95 -7.57
C CYS A 35 -9.87 4.64 -7.12
N ALA A 36 -10.64 3.98 -7.99
CA ALA A 36 -11.29 2.70 -7.68
C ALA A 36 -10.25 1.61 -7.38
N TRP A 37 -9.15 1.56 -8.12
CA TRP A 37 -8.05 0.63 -7.87
C TRP A 37 -7.44 0.86 -6.48
N ASN A 38 -7.12 2.11 -6.13
CA ASN A 38 -6.59 2.43 -4.81
C ASN A 38 -7.58 2.10 -3.68
N CYS A 39 -8.87 2.43 -3.85
CA CYS A 39 -9.91 2.08 -2.88
C CYS A 39 -10.05 0.56 -2.72
N CYS A 40 -9.97 -0.20 -3.82
CA CYS A 40 -9.99 -1.66 -3.79
C CYS A 40 -8.78 -2.21 -3.02
N CYS A 41 -7.56 -1.73 -3.28
CA CYS A 41 -6.38 -2.14 -2.53
C CYS A 41 -6.48 -1.82 -1.03
N ILE A 42 -7.03 -0.66 -0.67
CA ILE A 42 -7.26 -0.29 0.74
C ILE A 42 -8.26 -1.24 1.39
N ALA A 43 -9.37 -1.56 0.71
CA ALA A 43 -10.37 -2.49 1.21
C ALA A 43 -9.77 -3.89 1.44
N ILE A 44 -9.02 -4.40 0.46
CA ILE A 44 -8.29 -5.67 0.58
C ILE A 44 -7.33 -5.60 1.78
N TYR A 45 -6.53 -4.55 1.90
CA TYR A 45 -5.60 -4.38 3.01
C TYR A 45 -6.31 -4.41 4.38
N MET A 46 -7.44 -3.72 4.52
CA MET A 46 -8.23 -3.74 5.77
C MET A 46 -8.70 -5.15 6.12
N THR A 47 -9.26 -5.88 5.15
CA THR A 47 -9.72 -7.27 5.37
C THR A 47 -8.58 -8.23 5.70
N MET A 48 -7.43 -8.09 5.03
CA MET A 48 -6.26 -8.93 5.26
C MET A 48 -5.59 -8.62 6.60
N LYS A 49 -5.55 -7.35 7.01
CA LYS A 49 -4.96 -6.94 8.30
C LYS A 49 -5.68 -7.56 9.49
N GLU A 50 -7.01 -7.69 9.43
CA GLU A 50 -7.80 -8.33 10.48
C GLU A 50 -7.57 -9.84 10.53
N SER A 51 -7.43 -10.48 9.36
CA SER A 51 -7.25 -11.93 9.26
C SER A 51 -5.81 -12.39 9.57
N TYR A 52 -4.82 -11.54 9.27
CA TYR A 52 -3.40 -11.83 9.44
C TYR A 52 -2.71 -10.69 10.19
N PRO A 53 -2.80 -10.64 11.53
CA PRO A 53 -2.12 -9.62 12.31
C PRO A 53 -0.60 -9.75 12.18
N MET A 54 0.09 -8.62 11.97
CA MET A 54 1.56 -8.57 11.98
C MET A 54 2.10 -8.73 13.41
N THR A 55 3.08 -9.62 13.59
CA THR A 55 3.86 -9.71 14.83
C THR A 55 4.77 -8.48 14.98
N GLU A 56 5.16 -8.08 16.20
CA GLU A 56 6.00 -6.88 16.38
C GLU A 56 7.38 -6.99 15.70
N LYS A 57 7.96 -8.20 15.64
CA LYS A 57 9.18 -8.48 14.87
C LYS A 57 8.99 -8.21 13.37
N GLU A 58 7.81 -8.51 12.84
CA GLU A 58 7.44 -8.27 11.44
C GLU A 58 7.05 -6.82 11.16
N LYS A 59 6.63 -6.06 12.17
CA LYS A 59 6.46 -4.59 12.03
C LYS A 59 7.81 -3.91 11.77
N ILE A 60 8.88 -4.41 12.39
CA ILE A 60 10.25 -3.90 12.19
C ILE A 60 10.78 -4.37 10.82
N GLN A 61 10.47 -5.60 10.42
CA GLN A 61 10.90 -6.21 9.17
C GLN A 61 9.71 -6.76 8.36
N PRO A 62 9.04 -5.91 7.56
CA PRO A 62 7.82 -6.30 6.84
C PRO A 62 8.07 -7.39 5.78
N GLY A 63 9.33 -7.61 5.37
CA GLY A 63 9.70 -8.67 4.45
C GLY A 63 9.31 -10.06 4.94
N HIS A 64 9.44 -10.32 6.25
CA HIS A 64 9.06 -11.61 6.86
C HIS A 64 7.54 -11.83 6.82
N TYR A 65 6.75 -10.79 7.04
CA TYR A 65 5.29 -10.86 6.95
C TYR A 65 4.83 -11.28 5.54
N TYR A 66 5.39 -10.66 4.50
CA TYR A 66 5.01 -10.98 3.13
C TYR A 66 5.54 -12.35 2.70
N ALA A 67 6.74 -12.73 3.12
CA ALA A 67 7.26 -14.09 2.88
C ALA A 67 6.32 -15.16 3.48
N ARG A 68 5.78 -14.90 4.69
CA ARG A 68 4.78 -15.76 5.34
C ARG A 68 3.48 -15.80 4.56
N LEU A 69 2.95 -14.63 4.19
CA LEU A 69 1.68 -14.51 3.47
C LEU A 69 1.69 -15.25 2.12
N PHE A 70 2.82 -15.20 1.41
CA PHE A 70 2.99 -15.85 0.11
C PHE A 70 3.55 -17.27 0.20
N GLN A 71 3.84 -17.79 1.41
CA GLN A 71 4.50 -19.08 1.64
C GLN A 71 5.75 -19.29 0.78
N ALA A 72 6.51 -18.23 0.55
CA ALA A 72 7.68 -18.29 -0.31
C ALA A 72 8.89 -18.76 0.51
N GLY A 73 9.52 -19.86 0.08
CA GLY A 73 10.60 -20.52 0.82
C GLY A 73 11.96 -19.84 0.71
N ASP A 74 12.22 -19.12 -0.38
CA ASP A 74 13.45 -18.36 -0.61
C ASP A 74 13.09 -16.95 -1.11
N VAL A 75 13.03 -15.99 -0.19
CA VAL A 75 12.73 -14.59 -0.54
C VAL A 75 13.98 -13.74 -0.38
N GLN A 76 14.43 -13.16 -1.48
CA GLN A 76 15.46 -12.12 -1.45
C GLN A 76 14.78 -10.77 -1.22
N VAL A 77 15.04 -10.16 -0.07
CA VAL A 77 14.51 -8.84 0.26
C VAL A 77 15.56 -7.79 -0.06
N TYR A 78 15.19 -6.85 -0.92
CA TYR A 78 15.99 -5.70 -1.28
C TYR A 78 15.48 -4.47 -0.54
N ASN A 79 16.34 -3.83 0.24
CA ASN A 79 16.03 -2.53 0.82
C ASN A 79 16.37 -1.45 -0.21
N ILE A 80 15.34 -0.74 -0.67
CA ILE A 80 15.47 0.32 -1.67
C ILE A 80 15.24 1.65 -0.97
N ARG A 81 16.24 2.53 -0.99
CA ARG A 81 16.13 3.89 -0.48
C ARG A 81 16.29 4.87 -1.63
N GLY A 82 15.17 5.44 -2.09
CA GLY A 82 15.16 6.27 -3.29
C GLY A 82 15.39 5.42 -4.54
N LEU A 83 16.51 5.65 -5.23
CA LEU A 83 16.89 4.94 -6.47
C LEU A 83 18.04 3.95 -6.26
N THR A 84 18.57 3.82 -5.04
CA THR A 84 19.69 2.94 -4.73
C THR A 84 19.26 1.79 -3.84
N VAL A 85 19.84 0.61 -4.10
CA VAL A 85 19.69 -0.57 -3.25
C VAL A 85 20.70 -0.45 -2.12
N THR A 86 20.22 -0.29 -0.88
CA THR A 86 21.05 -0.04 0.31
C THR A 86 21.38 -1.30 1.09
N GLY A 87 20.62 -2.38 0.91
CA GLY A 87 20.86 -3.63 1.62
C GLY A 87 20.13 -4.80 0.98
N LYS A 88 20.68 -5.99 1.21
CA LYS A 88 20.13 -7.27 0.74
C LYS A 88 20.19 -8.26 1.89
N TYR A 89 19.07 -8.91 2.18
CA TYR A 89 19.04 -10.07 3.08
C TYR A 89 18.15 -11.16 2.48
N THR A 90 18.48 -12.41 2.77
CA THR A 90 17.72 -13.58 2.34
C THR A 90 16.93 -14.09 3.54
N ILE A 91 15.64 -14.30 3.34
CA ILE A 91 14.81 -15.01 4.32
C ILE A 91 14.84 -16.48 3.91
N GLU A 92 15.52 -17.29 4.72
CA GLU A 92 15.64 -18.73 4.51
C GLU A 92 14.53 -19.46 5.25
N GLY A 93 13.82 -20.34 4.53
CA GLY A 93 12.79 -21.22 5.09
C GLY A 93 11.37 -20.71 4.86
N VAL A 94 10.45 -21.65 4.61
CA VAL A 94 9.02 -21.36 4.42
C VAL A 94 8.39 -20.99 5.78
N PRO A 95 7.97 -19.72 5.99
CA PRO A 95 7.34 -19.36 7.25
C PRO A 95 5.95 -20.00 7.32
N LYS A 96 5.57 -20.54 8.48
CA LYS A 96 4.24 -21.14 8.69
C LYS A 96 3.17 -20.04 8.68
N LEU A 97 2.03 -20.32 8.04
CA LEU A 97 0.90 -19.36 7.92
C LEU A 97 0.29 -18.97 9.26
N ASP A 98 0.20 -19.92 10.19
CA ASP A 98 -0.36 -19.71 11.52
C ASP A 98 0.80 -19.52 12.51
N PRO A 99 1.09 -18.29 12.97
CA PRO A 99 2.03 -18.08 14.06
C PRO A 99 1.48 -18.73 15.34
N ASN A 100 2.35 -19.43 16.07
CA ASN A 100 2.00 -19.99 17.37
C ASN A 100 1.57 -18.84 18.31
N GLU A 101 0.56 -19.04 19.16
CA GLU A 101 0.03 -17.99 20.05
C GLU A 101 1.11 -17.36 20.96
N GLU A 102 2.20 -18.09 21.18
CA GLU A 102 3.37 -17.65 21.94
C GLU A 102 4.18 -16.57 21.21
N GLU A 103 4.30 -16.63 19.88
CA GLU A 103 5.02 -15.62 19.08
C GLU A 103 4.24 -14.30 18.98
N LEU A 104 2.92 -14.36 19.14
CA LEU A 104 2.06 -13.17 19.31
C LEU A 104 2.19 -12.53 20.70
N LYS A 105 2.67 -13.27 21.71
CA LYS A 105 2.75 -12.84 23.12
C LYS A 105 4.17 -12.55 23.61
N THR A 106 5.22 -12.76 22.81
CA THR A 106 6.61 -12.38 23.17
C THR A 106 6.80 -10.86 23.21
N THR A 107 6.16 -10.24 24.20
CA THR A 107 6.29 -8.84 24.60
C THR A 107 6.40 -8.84 26.13
N THR A 108 7.46 -9.40 26.72
CA THR A 108 7.87 -8.95 28.08
C THR A 108 9.36 -9.15 28.39
N GLU A 109 10.04 -10.20 27.93
CA GLU A 109 11.41 -10.47 28.42
C GLU A 109 12.37 -10.80 27.28
N GLU A 110 13.18 -9.81 26.87
CA GLU A 110 14.56 -9.91 26.34
C GLU A 110 14.87 -8.74 25.39
N SER A 111 15.56 -7.72 25.92
CA SER A 111 16.84 -7.17 25.39
C SER A 111 17.02 -5.67 25.72
N PRO A 112 17.81 -5.33 26.77
CA PRO A 112 18.40 -4.02 26.95
C PRO A 112 19.85 -3.92 26.42
N ASP A 113 20.31 -4.76 25.47
CA ASP A 113 21.75 -4.87 25.18
C ASP A 113 22.25 -4.43 23.78
N ASN A 114 21.39 -3.96 22.86
CA ASN A 114 21.83 -3.54 21.52
C ASN A 114 21.92 -2.02 21.29
N ALA A 115 22.08 -1.23 22.36
CA ALA A 115 22.35 0.22 22.26
C ALA A 115 23.84 0.59 22.09
N LYS A 116 24.74 -0.39 21.87
CA LYS A 116 26.21 -0.15 21.83
C LYS A 116 26.86 -0.14 20.44
N LEU A 117 26.10 -0.21 19.35
CA LEU A 117 26.69 -0.15 18.01
C LEU A 117 25.99 0.92 17.19
N LEU A 118 26.29 2.19 17.46
CA LEU A 118 26.23 3.32 16.51
C LEU A 118 26.81 4.57 17.23
N ASN A 119 28.14 4.66 17.26
CA ASN A 119 28.87 5.94 17.27
C ASN A 119 29.57 6.07 15.92
#